data_AF-A0A316RK91-F1
#
_entry.id   AF-A0A316RK91-F1
#
_cell.length_a   1.000
_cell.length_b   1.000
_cell.length_c   1.000
_cell.angle_alpha   90.00
_cell.angle_beta   90.00
_cell.angle_gamma   90.00
#
_symmetry.space_group_name_H-M   'P 1'
#
loop_
_entity.id
_entity.type
_entity.pdbx_description
1 polymer ?
#
loop_
_entity_poly.entity_id
_entity_poly.type
_entity_poly.pdbx_seq_one_letter_code
_entity_poly.pdbx_strand_id
1 'polypeptide(L)' 'RFREVYLLAAAAEEAESTVDGAVTGLQGWISCFDGVRLAGTVFAGGVTQPGEIEGHPALKEAYEMGASVR' A
#
# COMPACT_ATOMS: atom_id res chain seq x y z
N ARG A 1 -6.02 7.23 -18.70
CA ARG A 1 -5.26 8.20 -17.88
C ARG A 1 -5.33 7.73 -16.44
N PHE A 2 -4.21 7.46 -15.78
CA PHE A 2 -4.21 7.13 -14.36
C PHE A 2 -4.35 8.43 -13.54
N ARG A 3 -5.17 8.40 -12.49
CA ARG A 3 -5.35 9.52 -11.54
C ARG A 3 -5.26 9.07 -10.09
N GLU A 4 -5.45 7.79 -9.84
CA GLU A 4 -5.50 7.19 -8.52
C GLU A 4 -4.41 6.12 -8.48
N VAL A 5 -3.50 6.27 -7.53
CA VAL A 5 -2.38 5.36 -7.32
C VAL A 5 -2.56 4.73 -5.94
N TYR A 6 -2.31 3.43 -5.83
CA TYR A 6 -2.46 2.69 -4.58
C TYR A 6 -1.15 1.99 -4.24
N LEU A 7 -0.84 1.88 -2.95
CA LEU A 7 0.32 1.13 -2.46
C LEU A 7 -0.14 -0.04 -1.59
N LEU A 8 0.22 -1.26 -1.98
CA LEU A 8 0.11 -2.44 -1.12
C LEU A 8 1.53 -2.84 -0.75
N ALA A 9 1.86 -2.83 0.53
CA ALA A 9 3.20 -3.12 1.02
C ALA A 9 3.18 -4.18 2.12
N ALA A 10 4.20 -5.02 2.16
CA ALA A 10 4.45 -5.96 3.24
C ALA A 10 5.91 -5.89 3.68
N ALA A 11 6.17 -6.08 4.97
CA ALA A 11 7.52 -6.05 5.54
C ALA A 11 7.64 -6.98 6.74
N ALA A 12 8.87 -7.40 7.06
CA ALA A 12 9.17 -8.15 8.29
C ALA A 12 8.87 -7.30 9.55
N GLU A 13 9.19 -6.02 9.45
CA GLU A 13 8.80 -4.85 10.24
C GLU A 13 7.32 -4.79 10.67
N GLU A 14 6.95 -4.98 11.94
CA GLU A 14 5.55 -4.76 12.39
C GLU A 14 5.16 -3.28 12.51
N ALA A 15 6.12 -2.39 12.79
CA ALA A 15 5.84 -0.98 13.06
C ALA A 15 5.22 -0.29 11.84
N GLU A 16 4.13 0.48 12.04
CA GLU A 16 3.45 1.19 10.94
C GLU A 16 4.39 2.14 10.18
N SER A 17 5.35 2.77 10.88
CA SER A 17 6.33 3.67 10.28
C SER A 17 7.32 2.98 9.33
N THR A 18 7.34 1.64 9.29
CA THR A 18 8.18 0.86 8.36
C THR A 18 7.88 1.23 6.90
N VAL A 19 6.63 1.58 6.59
CA VAL A 19 6.20 1.89 5.22
C VAL A 19 6.44 3.36 4.82
N ASP A 20 6.80 4.25 5.76
CA ASP A 20 6.86 5.71 5.54
C ASP A 20 7.80 6.09 4.40
N GLY A 21 8.93 5.40 4.29
CA GLY A 21 9.90 5.62 3.21
C GLY A 21 9.33 5.28 1.83
N ALA A 22 8.60 4.17 1.72
CA ALA A 22 7.96 3.75 0.48
C ALA A 22 6.82 4.70 0.08
N VAL A 23 6.02 5.12 1.06
CA VAL A 23 4.95 6.13 0.87
C VAL A 23 5.54 7.45 0.39
N THR A 24 6.58 7.95 1.07
CA THR A 24 7.23 9.22 0.72
C THR A 24 7.83 9.18 -0.68
N GLY A 25 8.55 8.10 -1.02
CA GLY A 25 9.13 7.93 -2.35
C GLY A 25 8.06 7.90 -3.46
N LEU A 26 6.97 7.14 -3.23
CA LEU A 26 5.86 7.07 -4.17
C LEU A 26 5.14 8.42 -4.32
N GLN A 27 4.93 9.16 -3.22
CA GLN A 27 4.35 10.50 -3.26
C GLN A 27 5.24 11.47 -4.05
N GLY A 28 6.56 11.39 -3.89
CA GLY A 28 7.50 12.17 -4.69
C GLY A 28 7.34 11.91 -6.19
N TRP A 29 7.21 10.66 -6.61
CA TRP A 29 6.93 10.31 -8.01
C TRP A 29 5.55 10.81 -8.48
N ILE A 30 4.50 10.65 -7.67
CA ILE A 30 3.14 11.12 -7.98
C ILE A 30 3.12 12.64 -8.20
N SER A 31 3.91 13.40 -7.44
CA SER A 31 3.97 14.86 -7.52
C SER A 31 4.39 15.39 -8.91
N CYS A 32 5.02 14.56 -9.75
CA CYS A 32 5.39 14.91 -11.11
C CYS A 32 4.21 14.93 -12.10
N PHE A 33 3.01 14.50 -11.69
CA PHE A 33 1.86 14.32 -12.59
C PHE A 33 0.62 15.09 -12.15
N ASP A 34 0.18 16.02 -12.98
CA ASP A 34 -1.01 16.84 -12.70
C ASP A 34 -2.30 16.01 -12.59
N GLY A 35 -2.96 16.17 -11.44
CA GLY A 35 -4.24 15.53 -11.14
C GLY A 35 -4.14 14.04 -10.82
N VAL A 36 -2.94 13.56 -10.47
CA VAL A 36 -2.70 12.23 -9.89
C VAL A 36 -2.58 12.36 -8.36
N ARG A 37 -3.13 11.40 -7.62
CA ARG A 37 -3.05 11.34 -6.16
C ARG A 37 -2.73 9.93 -5.67
N LEU A 38 -2.13 9.85 -4.48
CA LEU A 38 -2.12 8.62 -3.70
C LEU A 38 -3.54 8.42 -3.14
N ALA A 39 -4.22 7.38 -3.61
CA ALA A 39 -5.63 7.15 -3.36
C ALA A 39 -5.91 6.18 -2.21
N GLY A 40 -4.93 5.36 -1.84
CA GLY A 40 -4.98 4.50 -0.67
C GLY A 40 -3.69 3.72 -0.47
N THR A 41 -3.46 3.27 0.76
CA THR A 41 -2.31 2.45 1.14
C THR A 41 -2.78 1.34 2.06
N VAL A 42 -2.25 0.13 1.88
CA VAL A 42 -2.43 -0.99 2.81
C VAL A 42 -1.04 -1.51 3.17
N PHE A 43 -0.81 -1.72 4.45
CA PHE A 43 0.46 -2.23 4.98
C PHE A 43 0.25 -3.51 5.79
N ALA A 44 1.05 -4.52 5.48
CA ALA A 44 1.13 -5.78 6.22
C ALA A 44 2.52 -5.92 6.85
N GLY A 45 2.67 -5.45 8.09
CA GLY A 45 3.88 -5.70 8.88
C GLY A 45 3.92 -7.13 9.43
N GLY A 46 5.08 -7.58 9.90
CA GLY A 46 5.24 -8.94 10.43
C GLY A 46 5.21 -10.05 9.38
N VAL A 47 5.43 -9.72 8.10
CA VAL A 47 5.43 -10.68 6.97
C VAL A 47 6.84 -10.76 6.39
N THR A 48 7.52 -11.87 6.61
CA THR A 48 8.92 -12.06 6.18
C THR A 48 9.03 -13.10 5.07
N GLN A 49 8.37 -14.24 5.22
CA GLN A 49 8.53 -15.38 4.32
C GLN A 49 7.38 -15.50 3.31
N PRO A 50 7.62 -16.11 2.13
CA PRO A 50 6.54 -16.43 1.20
C PRO A 50 5.45 -17.25 1.87
N GLY A 51 4.19 -16.84 1.69
CA GLY A 51 3.02 -17.51 2.27
C GLY A 51 2.67 -17.09 3.70
N GLU A 52 3.57 -16.42 4.44
CA GLU A 52 3.31 -15.97 5.81
C GLU A 52 2.16 -14.96 5.91
N ILE A 53 1.88 -14.25 4.81
CA ILE A 53 0.76 -13.31 4.75
C ILE A 53 -0.62 -13.99 4.76
N GLU A 54 -0.70 -15.31 4.61
CA GLU A 54 -1.98 -16.04 4.61
C GLU A 54 -2.75 -15.84 5.93
N GLY A 55 -4.00 -15.40 5.83
CA GLY A 55 -4.83 -15.06 6.99
C GLY A 55 -4.56 -13.67 7.60
N HIS A 56 -3.57 -12.91 7.11
CA HIS A 56 -3.28 -11.57 7.60
C HIS A 56 -4.45 -10.60 7.31
N PRO A 57 -4.90 -9.77 8.28
CA PRO A 57 -6.05 -8.88 8.11
C PRO A 57 -5.90 -7.88 6.96
N ALA A 58 -4.67 -7.44 6.67
CA ALA A 58 -4.39 -6.56 5.53
C ALA A 58 -4.81 -7.14 4.16
N LEU A 59 -4.91 -8.47 4.01
CA LEU A 59 -5.44 -9.07 2.78
C LEU A 59 -6.91 -8.70 2.56
N LYS A 60 -7.71 -8.71 3.63
CA LYS A 60 -9.12 -8.30 3.58
C LYS A 60 -9.23 -6.80 3.29
N GLU A 61 -8.42 -5.99 3.95
CA GLU A 61 -8.37 -4.54 3.71
C GLU A 61 -8.01 -4.21 2.25
N ALA A 62 -6.99 -4.86 1.70
CA ALA A 62 -6.59 -4.70 0.31
C ALA A 62 -7.71 -5.11 -0.66
N TYR A 63 -8.40 -6.22 -0.38
CA TYR A 63 -9.54 -6.67 -1.17
C TYR A 63 -10.69 -5.66 -1.14
N GLU A 64 -11.08 -5.19 0.05
CA GLU A 64 -12.18 -4.24 0.23
C GLU A 64 -11.86 -2.88 -0.42
N MET A 65 -10.62 -2.39 -0.29
CA MET A 65 -10.16 -1.18 -0.97
C MET A 65 -10.26 -1.35 -2.49
N GLY A 66 -9.75 -2.45 -3.04
CA GLY A 66 -9.83 -2.74 -4.47
C GLY A 66 -11.27 -2.87 -4.99
N ALA A 67 -12.14 -3.54 -4.24
CA ALA A 67 -13.56 -3.71 -4.58
C ALA A 67 -14.35 -2.40 -4.55
N SER A 68 -13.85 -1.37 -3.85
CA SER A 68 -14.48 -0.05 -3.78
C SER A 68 -14.15 0.86 -4.98
N VAL A 69 -13.15 0.49 -5.78
CA VAL A 69 -12.74 1.25 -6.97
C VAL A 69 -13.78 1.09 -8.08
N ARG A 70 -14.16 2.18 -8.74
CA ARG A 70 -15.21 2.25 -9.78
C ARG A 70 -14.65 2.46 -11.17
#